data_AF-A0A3D4GTX8-F1
#
_entry.id   AF-A0A3D4GTX8-F1
#
_cell.length_a   1.000
_cell.length_b   1.000
_cell.length_c   1.000
_cell.angle_alpha   90.00
_cell.angle_beta   90.00
_cell.angle_gamma   90.00
#
_symmetry.space_group_name_H-M   'P 1'
#
loop_
_entity.id
_entity.type
_entity.pdbx_description
1 polymer ?
#
loop_
_entity_poly.entity_id
_entity_poly.type
_entity_poly.pdbx_seq_one_letter_code
_entity_poly.pdbx_strand_id
1 'polypeptide(L)'
;KNAGAHYYTLDVMFTDLEIYRRVKESGALSREAIAEAYGIPLETITHFFAYDPGLAFKISMRRPVSSGDVGETDVYGAQQYIPLLDIQIPWE
;
A
#
# COMPACT_ATOMS: atom_id res chain seq x y z
N LYS A 1 -15.86 -1.46 -1.09
CA LYS A 1 -15.39 -0.91 0.21
C LYS A 1 -14.28 0.07 -0.18
N ASN A 2 -14.64 1.30 -0.52
CA ASN A 2 -13.75 2.19 -1.27
C ASN A 2 -13.23 3.24 -0.29
N ALA A 3 -11.96 3.61 -0.40
CA ALA A 3 -11.28 4.59 0.44
C ALA A 3 -11.81 6.04 0.26
N GLY A 4 -13.09 6.19 -0.10
CA GLY A 4 -13.65 7.41 -0.66
C GLY A 4 -13.12 7.68 -2.07
N ALA A 5 -13.55 8.81 -2.64
CA ALA A 5 -13.15 9.21 -3.98
C ALA A 5 -11.71 9.74 -4.07
N HIS A 6 -11.04 10.00 -2.95
CA HIS A 6 -9.79 10.76 -2.92
C HIS A 6 -8.55 9.95 -2.54
N TYR A 7 -8.71 8.66 -2.21
CA TYR A 7 -7.60 7.82 -1.76
C TYR A 7 -7.56 6.51 -2.54
N TYR A 8 -6.35 6.01 -2.76
CA TYR A 8 -6.10 4.61 -3.02
C TYR A 8 -5.81 3.93 -1.69
N THR A 9 -6.36 2.73 -1.48
CA THR A 9 -6.02 1.90 -0.32
C THR A 9 -5.66 0.51 -0.80
N LEU A 10 -4.48 0.05 -0.41
CA LEU A 10 -3.97 -1.29 -0.66
C LEU A 10 -3.87 -2.05 0.66
N ASP A 11 -4.17 -3.34 0.58
CA ASP A 11 -4.03 -4.27 1.69
C ASP A 11 -3.06 -5.37 1.25
N VAL A 12 -1.93 -5.51 1.93
CA VAL A 12 -1.00 -6.63 1.75
C VAL A 12 -1.35 -7.66 2.82
N MET A 13 -2.05 -8.72 2.43
CA MET A 13 -2.58 -9.74 3.33
C MET A 13 -1.74 -11.01 3.28
N PHE A 14 -1.60 -11.66 4.42
CA PHE A 14 -0.82 -12.88 4.59
C PHE A 14 -1.73 -14.01 5.06
N THR A 15 -1.52 -15.21 4.54
CA THR A 15 -2.23 -16.42 5.00
C THR A 15 -1.49 -17.16 6.11
N ASP A 16 -0.25 -16.75 6.40
CA ASP A 16 0.62 -17.38 7.38
C ASP A 16 1.14 -16.33 8.39
N LEU A 17 1.06 -16.68 9.68
CA LEU A 17 1.43 -15.78 10.78
C LEU A 17 2.95 -15.59 10.88
N GLU A 18 3.74 -16.61 10.58
CA GLU A 18 5.21 -16.55 10.65
C GLU A 18 5.76 -15.69 9.52
N ILE A 19 5.25 -15.86 8.30
CA ILE A 19 5.60 -15.01 7.15
C ILE A 19 5.23 -13.55 7.45
N TYR A 20 4.01 -13.31 7.95
CA TYR A 20 3.57 -11.96 8.33
C TYR A 20 4.51 -11.31 9.35
N ARG A 21 4.86 -12.03 10.41
CA ARG A 21 5.79 -11.53 11.45
C ARG A 21 7.17 -11.24 10.88
N ARG A 22 7.71 -12.14 10.06
CA ARG A 22 9.02 -11.95 9.42
C ARG A 22 9.05 -10.70 8.55
N VAL A 23 8.02 -10.48 7.72
CA VAL A 23 7.89 -9.25 6.92
C VAL A 23 7.80 -8.02 7.82
N LYS A 24 6.95 -8.06 8.86
CA LYS A 24 6.78 -6.95 9.80
C LYS A 24 8.07 -6.60 10.55
N GLU A 25 8.79 -7.60 11.03
CA GLU A 25 10.04 -7.43 11.78
C GLU A 25 11.20 -6.98 10.88
N SER A 26 11.20 -7.37 9.60
CA SER A 26 12.22 -6.93 8.65
C SER A 26 12.22 -5.41 8.42
N GLY A 27 11.08 -4.74 8.63
CA GLY A 27 10.90 -3.33 8.30
C GLY A 27 11.00 -3.01 6.80
N ALA A 28 11.14 -4.01 5.93
CA ALA A 28 11.30 -3.82 4.49
C ALA A 28 10.03 -3.24 3.84
N LEU A 29 8.85 -3.67 4.31
CA LEU A 29 7.59 -3.00 3.98
C LEU A 29 7.41 -1.82 4.94
N SER A 30 7.82 -0.63 4.48
CA SER A 30 7.75 0.62 5.23
C SER A 30 7.09 1.74 4.42
N ARG A 31 6.78 2.84 5.10
CA ARG A 31 6.22 4.03 4.45
C ARG A 31 7.19 4.60 3.41
N GLU A 32 8.49 4.57 3.71
CA GLU A 32 9.57 5.03 2.84
C GLU A 32 9.71 4.14 1.61
N ALA A 33 9.72 2.81 1.78
CA ALA A 33 9.81 1.87 0.66
C ALA A 33 8.60 1.98 -0.28
N ILE A 34 7.39 2.21 0.27
CA ILE A 34 6.20 2.46 -0.55
C ILE A 34 6.32 3.79 -1.30
N ALA A 35 6.78 4.86 -0.65
CA ALA A 35 6.95 6.15 -1.31
C ALA A 35 7.94 6.06 -2.49
N GLU A 36 9.05 5.35 -2.28
CA GLU A 36 10.06 5.08 -3.30
C GLU A 36 9.50 4.24 -4.46
N ALA A 37 8.83 3.12 -4.16
CA ALA A 37 8.26 2.23 -5.16
C ALA A 37 7.23 2.94 -6.07
N TYR A 38 6.44 3.85 -5.51
CA TYR A 38 5.44 4.62 -6.27
C TYR A 38 6.00 5.92 -6.86
N GLY A 39 7.24 6.30 -6.54
CA GLY A 39 7.84 7.57 -6.99
C GLY A 39 7.10 8.80 -6.48
N ILE A 40 6.55 8.74 -5.25
CA ILE A 40 5.72 9.81 -4.66
C ILE A 40 6.37 10.42 -3.41
N PRO A 41 6.05 11.69 -3.07
CA PRO A 41 6.46 12.27 -1.80
C PRO A 41 5.86 11.50 -0.61
N LEU A 42 6.63 11.41 0.49
CA LEU A 42 6.27 10.65 1.67
C LEU A 42 4.91 11.11 2.24
N GLU A 43 4.62 12.41 2.23
CA GLU A 43 3.36 13.02 2.69
C GLU A 43 2.12 12.57 1.92
N THR A 44 2.28 12.02 0.71
CA THR A 44 1.17 11.48 -0.09
C THR A 44 0.57 10.23 0.54
N ILE A 45 1.37 9.47 1.29
CA ILE A 45 0.91 8.34 2.08
C ILE A 45 0.21 8.90 3.32
N THR A 46 -1.09 8.63 3.48
CA THR A 46 -1.86 9.16 4.61
C THR A 46 -1.96 8.16 5.75
N HIS A 47 -1.94 6.87 5.44
CA HIS A 47 -2.00 5.80 6.45
C HIS A 47 -1.06 4.68 6.05
N PHE A 48 -0.29 4.20 7.01
CA PHE A 48 0.51 3.00 6.91
C PHE A 48 0.49 2.32 8.28
N PHE A 49 -0.09 1.14 8.39
CA PHE A 49 -0.07 0.38 9.62
C PHE A 49 -0.20 -1.12 9.41
N ALA A 50 0.40 -1.87 10.33
CA ALA A 50 0.19 -3.29 10.48
C ALA A 50 -1.14 -3.54 11.21
N TYR A 51 -2.01 -4.36 10.62
CA TYR A 51 -3.25 -4.84 11.22
C TYR A 51 -3.10 -6.30 11.62
N ASP A 52 -2.55 -6.51 12.81
CA ASP A 52 -2.21 -7.83 13.35
C ASP A 52 -3.38 -8.84 13.37
N PRO A 53 -4.63 -8.46 13.74
CA PRO A 53 -5.73 -9.42 13.76
C PRO A 53 -6.09 -9.99 12.39
N GLY A 54 -5.77 -9.28 11.30
CA GLY A 54 -6.03 -9.70 9.93
C GLY A 54 -4.78 -10.11 9.16
N LEU A 55 -3.63 -10.24 9.83
CA LEU A 55 -2.34 -10.55 9.22
C LEU A 55 -2.08 -9.68 7.97
N ALA A 56 -2.21 -8.37 8.10
CA ALA A 56 -2.17 -7.48 6.95
C ALA A 56 -1.41 -6.19 7.22
N PHE A 57 -0.97 -5.54 6.15
CA PHE A 57 -0.58 -4.12 6.15
C PHE A 57 -1.63 -3.35 5.38
N LYS A 58 -2.11 -2.26 5.97
CA LYS A 58 -2.98 -1.30 5.28
C LYS A 58 -2.18 -0.07 4.90
N ILE A 59 -2.29 0.29 3.63
CA ILE A 59 -1.61 1.42 3.02
C ILE A 59 -2.69 2.28 2.38
N SER A 60 -2.73 3.57 2.71
CA SER A 60 -3.59 4.54 2.03
C SER A 60 -2.76 5.72 1.55
N MET A 61 -3.02 6.15 0.32
CA MET A 61 -2.35 7.30 -0.30
C MET A 61 -3.35 8.18 -1.03
N ARG A 62 -3.07 9.49 -1.10
CA ARG A 62 -3.93 10.45 -1.80
C ARG A 62 -3.84 10.24 -3.31
N ARG A 63 -4.98 10.26 -3.99
CA ARG A 63 -5.05 10.22 -5.46
C ARG A 63 -4.64 11.58 -6.04
N PRO A 64 -3.97 11.62 -7.20
CA PRO A 64 -3.69 12.87 -7.88
C PRO A 64 -4.96 13.55 -8.42
N VAL A 65 -5.96 12.76 -8.81
CA VAL A 65 -7.27 13.19 -9.31
C VAL A 65 -8.35 12.35 -8.62
N SER A 66 -9.48 12.95 -8.25
CA SER A 66 -10.55 12.21 -7.57
C SER A 66 -11.17 11.18 -8.51
N SER A 67 -11.65 10.09 -7.93
CA SER A 67 -12.35 9.01 -8.62
C SER A 67 -13.47 9.54 -9.52
N GLY A 68 -13.35 9.31 -10.83
CA GLY A 68 -14.38 9.67 -11.81
C GLY A 68 -14.33 11.13 -12.29
N ASP A 69 -13.36 11.94 -11.84
CA ASP A 69 -13.12 13.27 -12.40
C ASP A 69 -12.43 13.19 -13.77
N VAL A 70 -12.46 14.30 -14.52
CA VAL A 70 -11.80 14.41 -15.82
C VAL A 70 -10.29 14.21 -15.66
N GLY A 71 -9.72 13.32 -16.48
CA GLY A 71 -8.29 12.97 -16.45
C GLY A 71 -7.93 11.81 -15.52
N GLU A 72 -8.91 11.25 -14.81
CA GLU A 72 -8.74 10.03 -14.02
C GLU A 72 -8.73 8.78 -14.91
N THR A 73 -7.84 7.82 -14.65
CA THR A 73 -7.63 6.62 -15.49
C THR A 73 -7.80 5.29 -14.74
N ASP A 74 -7.98 5.31 -13.42
CA ASP A 74 -8.14 4.15 -12.55
C ASP A 74 -9.29 4.36 -11.56
N VAL A 75 -10.52 4.45 -12.07
CA VAL A 75 -11.72 4.81 -11.28
C VAL A 75 -11.85 3.91 -10.06
N TYR A 76 -11.59 2.62 -10.23
CA TYR A 76 -11.68 1.63 -9.16
C TYR A 76 -10.47 1.61 -8.22
N GLY A 77 -9.33 2.20 -8.60
CA GLY A 77 -8.08 2.11 -7.84
C GLY A 77 -7.47 0.71 -7.85
N ALA A 78 -7.76 -0.08 -8.89
CA ALA A 78 -7.41 -1.50 -8.96
C ALA A 78 -6.09 -1.77 -9.67
N GLN A 79 -5.45 -0.75 -10.24
CA GLN A 79 -4.22 -0.89 -11.03
C GLN A 79 -2.96 -0.60 -10.20
N GLN A 80 -3.11 -0.17 -8.95
CA GLN A 80 -2.02 0.35 -8.13
C GLN A 80 -1.15 -0.72 -7.48
N TYR A 81 -1.42 -2.02 -7.65
CA TYR A 81 -0.68 -3.06 -6.92
C TYR A 81 0.73 -3.35 -7.46
N ILE A 82 0.98 -3.08 -8.75
CA ILE A 82 2.24 -3.47 -9.43
C ILE A 82 3.48 -2.87 -8.75
N PRO A 83 3.54 -1.57 -8.40
CA PRO A 83 4.72 -1.00 -7.74
C PRO A 83 5.09 -1.67 -6.42
N LEU A 84 4.14 -2.26 -5.69
CA LEU A 84 4.46 -2.98 -4.44
C LEU A 84 5.34 -4.21 -4.67
N LEU A 85 5.33 -4.77 -5.89
CA LEU A 85 6.11 -5.97 -6.22
C LEU A 85 7.61 -5.67 -6.35
N ASP A 86 8.00 -4.40 -6.48
CA ASP A 86 9.39 -3.98 -6.54
C ASP A 86 10.06 -3.94 -5.15
N ILE A 87 9.27 -3.96 -4.07
CA ILE A 87 9.77 -3.96 -2.70
C ILE A 87 10.36 -5.33 -2.36
N GLN A 88 11.68 -5.38 -2.18
CA GLN A 88 12.40 -6.60 -1.82
C GLN A 88 12.24 -6.90 -0.33
N ILE A 89 11.79 -8.12 -0.01
CA ILE A 89 11.74 -8.62 1.37
C ILE A 89 13.00 -9.47 1.60
N PRO A 90 13.83 -9.16 2.61
CA PRO A 90 15.00 -9.96 2.92
C PRO A 90 14.57 -11.36 3.36
N TRP A 91 15.11 -12.38 2.69
CA TRP A 91 14.83 -13.79 2.94
C TRP A 91 16.14 -14.55 3.01
N GLU A 92 16.44 -15.10 4.18
CA GLU A 92 17.58 -15.97 4.52
C GLU A 92 17.07 -17.25 5.18
#